data_AF-A0A356ZXT6-F1
#
_entry.id   AF-A0A356ZXT6-F1
#
_cell.length_a   1.000
_cell.length_b   1.000
_cell.length_c   1.000
_cell.angle_alpha   90.00
_cell.angle_beta   90.00
_cell.angle_gamma   90.00
#
_symmetry.space_group_name_H-M   'P 1'
#
loop_
_entity.id
_entity.type
_entity.pdbx_description
1 polymer ?
#
loop_
_entity_poly.entity_id
_entity_poly.type
_entity_poly.pdbx_seq_one_letter_code
_entity_poly.pdbx_strand_id
1 'polypeptide(L)'
;MKNPFYFLDGTYSNIAQTKLSGYEQYIRTHEMSHPINSLLYISHFTLFFWPLILGIAMGIFLLGRRGSDTFVPVVLGGLIGPLLLDFTLLLKGNLAPWDRYFIYYIPTGFVLVCYIAAKMAHIFPRLIKRPFLGWGLITLLLLSGSFGTYYALQTSQLGSPDGAIVRMALENKSMTSITPGSLALIRFMNHHPHMIVLTDDFTTGVPVVIQVNNPRQFIITSDYDYKSILLNPRGRASAFLVPQPTGAAGHLVDINRYYPTMWYGKVSWVHLIRQFNNVDGTSYRLYGIDSTAP
;
A
#
# COMPACT_ATOMS: atom_id res chain seq x y z
N MET A 1 8.94 -2.17 -15.58
CA MET A 1 8.94 -3.55 -15.04
C MET A 1 8.57 -4.51 -16.17
N LYS A 2 9.28 -5.65 -16.33
CA LYS A 2 9.04 -6.63 -17.42
C LYS A 2 8.12 -7.81 -17.04
N ASN A 3 7.76 -7.96 -15.75
CA ASN A 3 6.91 -9.02 -15.24
C ASN A 3 5.56 -8.44 -14.77
N PRO A 4 4.42 -8.76 -15.42
CA PRO A 4 3.10 -8.28 -14.99
C PRO A 4 2.65 -8.91 -13.65
N PHE A 5 3.25 -10.03 -13.25
CA PHE A 5 2.97 -10.72 -11.98
C PHE A 5 3.99 -10.39 -10.88
N TYR A 6 4.78 -9.32 -11.03
CA TYR A 6 5.77 -8.92 -10.04
C TYR A 6 5.19 -8.67 -8.63
N PHE A 7 3.91 -8.32 -8.54
CA PHE A 7 3.20 -8.18 -7.26
C PHE A 7 3.04 -9.52 -6.51
N LEU A 8 3.12 -10.66 -7.22
CA LEU A 8 3.03 -12.02 -6.64
C LEU A 8 4.40 -12.60 -6.30
N ASP A 9 5.40 -12.43 -7.17
CA ASP A 9 6.70 -13.13 -7.09
C ASP A 9 7.91 -12.20 -6.86
N GLY A 10 7.69 -10.89 -6.87
CA GLY A 10 8.74 -9.89 -6.69
C GLY A 10 9.30 -9.82 -5.27
N THR A 11 10.40 -9.08 -5.13
CA THR A 11 11.09 -8.88 -3.83
C THR A 11 10.21 -8.18 -2.80
N TYR A 12 9.33 -7.29 -3.24
CA TYR A 12 8.35 -6.58 -2.40
C TYR A 12 6.92 -7.06 -2.66
N SER A 13 6.77 -8.29 -3.17
CA SER A 13 5.48 -8.93 -3.41
C SER A 13 4.64 -9.06 -2.13
N ASN A 14 3.35 -9.32 -2.30
CA ASN A 14 2.48 -9.62 -1.17
C ASN A 14 2.99 -10.81 -0.34
N ILE A 15 3.60 -11.81 -0.99
CA ILE A 15 4.21 -12.98 -0.32
C ILE A 15 5.41 -12.57 0.54
N ALA A 16 6.28 -11.69 0.03
CA ALA A 16 7.42 -11.19 0.80
C ALA A 16 6.95 -10.40 2.04
N GLN A 17 5.86 -9.63 1.88
CA GLN A 17 5.28 -8.86 2.98
C GLN A 17 4.62 -9.77 4.02
N THR A 18 3.85 -10.80 3.64
CA THR A 18 3.22 -11.72 4.62
C THR A 18 4.23 -12.51 5.44
N LYS A 19 5.44 -12.72 4.90
CA LYS A 19 6.57 -13.35 5.61
C LYS A 19 7.27 -12.44 6.63
N LEU A 20 6.98 -11.14 6.66
CA LEU A 20 7.44 -10.30 7.76
C LEU A 20 6.70 -10.73 9.04
N SER A 21 7.45 -11.04 10.09
CA SER A 21 7.01 -11.78 11.29
C SER A 21 5.73 -11.27 11.97
N GLY A 22 5.38 -10.00 11.82
CA GLY A 22 4.14 -9.43 12.35
C GLY A 22 2.86 -9.86 11.60
N TYR A 23 2.94 -10.12 10.29
CA TYR A 23 1.77 -10.46 9.47
C TYR A 23 1.46 -11.96 9.48
N GLU A 24 2.49 -12.80 9.46
CA GLU A 24 2.33 -14.25 9.55
C GLU A 24 1.63 -14.65 10.87
N GLN A 25 1.87 -13.91 11.96
CA GLN A 25 1.19 -14.11 13.23
C GLN A 25 -0.29 -13.73 13.15
N TYR A 26 -0.66 -12.63 12.48
CA TYR A 26 -2.07 -12.23 12.31
C TYR A 26 -2.86 -13.22 11.44
N ILE A 27 -2.27 -13.65 10.31
CA ILE A 27 -2.89 -14.65 9.41
C ILE A 27 -3.09 -15.98 10.15
N ARG A 28 -2.09 -16.41 10.94
CA ARG A 28 -2.17 -17.63 11.76
C ARG A 28 -3.18 -17.53 12.90
N THR A 29 -3.30 -16.38 13.56
CA THR A 29 -4.24 -16.21 14.68
C THR A 29 -5.70 -16.11 14.24
N HIS A 30 -5.97 -15.75 12.99
CA HIS A 30 -7.34 -15.56 12.47
C HIS A 30 -7.80 -16.67 11.52
N GLU A 31 -7.06 -17.78 11.40
CA GLU A 31 -7.38 -18.91 10.51
C GLU A 31 -7.80 -18.46 9.10
N MET A 32 -7.12 -17.44 8.55
CA MET A 32 -7.57 -16.81 7.31
C MET A 32 -7.45 -17.74 6.10
N SER A 33 -6.72 -18.85 6.21
CA SER A 33 -6.69 -19.92 5.21
C SER A 33 -7.98 -20.75 5.15
N HIS A 34 -8.95 -20.52 6.04
CA HIS A 34 -10.25 -21.17 6.03
C HIS A 34 -11.24 -20.42 5.11
N PRO A 35 -11.93 -21.10 4.15
CA PRO A 35 -12.85 -20.48 3.19
C PRO A 35 -13.88 -19.53 3.80
N ILE A 36 -14.52 -19.94 4.89
CA ILE A 36 -15.58 -19.13 5.51
C ILE A 36 -14.99 -17.89 6.18
N ASN A 37 -13.84 -18.03 6.87
CA ASN A 37 -13.20 -16.91 7.57
C ASN A 37 -12.64 -15.90 6.57
N SER A 38 -12.04 -16.38 5.48
CA SER A 38 -11.61 -15.55 4.34
C SER A 38 -12.76 -14.74 3.75
N LEU A 39 -13.90 -15.39 3.51
CA LEU A 39 -15.06 -14.71 2.92
C LEU A 39 -15.63 -13.66 3.87
N LEU A 40 -15.78 -14.00 5.16
CA LEU A 40 -16.23 -13.07 6.18
C LEU A 40 -15.28 -11.87 6.30
N TYR A 41 -13.97 -12.12 6.33
CA TYR A 41 -12.95 -11.08 6.39
C TYR A 41 -13.08 -10.09 5.24
N ILE A 42 -13.10 -10.56 4.00
CA ILE A 42 -13.23 -9.70 2.81
C ILE A 42 -14.59 -8.99 2.81
N SER A 43 -15.67 -9.66 3.22
CA SER A 43 -16.99 -9.04 3.29
C SER A 43 -17.03 -7.83 4.24
N HIS A 44 -16.25 -7.82 5.33
CA HIS A 44 -16.18 -6.67 6.23
C HIS A 44 -15.62 -5.41 5.56
N PHE A 45 -14.77 -5.55 4.53
CA PHE A 45 -14.26 -4.40 3.78
C PHE A 45 -15.33 -3.74 2.91
N THR A 46 -16.50 -4.35 2.69
CA THR A 46 -17.63 -3.63 2.08
C THR A 46 -18.09 -2.42 2.91
N LEU A 47 -17.76 -2.37 4.21
CA LEU A 47 -17.99 -1.20 5.06
C LEU A 47 -17.20 0.03 4.61
N PHE A 48 -16.07 -0.12 3.90
CA PHE A 48 -15.36 1.01 3.28
C PHE A 48 -16.28 1.82 2.38
N PHE A 49 -17.28 1.18 1.77
CA PHE A 49 -18.33 1.83 1.02
C PHE A 49 -19.64 1.08 1.13
N TRP A 50 -20.32 1.18 2.28
CA TRP A 50 -21.56 0.45 2.54
C TRP A 50 -22.67 0.60 1.47
N PRO A 51 -22.80 1.72 0.72
CA PRO A 51 -23.79 1.82 -0.36
C PRO A 51 -23.61 0.75 -1.44
N LEU A 52 -22.41 0.19 -1.57
CA LEU A 52 -22.12 -0.96 -2.42
C LEU A 52 -23.06 -2.13 -2.14
N ILE A 53 -23.39 -2.41 -0.88
CA ILE A 53 -24.26 -3.55 -0.49
C ILE A 53 -25.63 -3.40 -1.15
N LEU A 54 -26.19 -2.18 -1.13
CA LEU A 54 -27.44 -1.88 -1.83
C LEU A 54 -27.27 -2.02 -3.35
N GLY A 55 -26.16 -1.53 -3.90
CA GLY A 55 -25.82 -1.69 -5.31
C GLY A 55 -25.79 -3.17 -5.72
N ILE A 56 -25.12 -4.04 -4.96
CA ILE A 56 -25.05 -5.47 -5.24
C ILE A 56 -26.45 -6.09 -5.21
N ALA A 57 -27.22 -5.84 -4.14
CA ALA A 57 -28.56 -6.40 -3.99
C ALA A 57 -29.49 -5.99 -5.15
N MET A 58 -29.45 -4.71 -5.55
CA MET A 58 -30.22 -4.21 -6.67
C MET A 58 -29.72 -4.73 -8.02
N GLY A 59 -28.41 -4.92 -8.20
CA GLY A 59 -27.83 -5.50 -9.39
C GLY A 59 -28.30 -6.95 -9.60
N ILE A 60 -28.29 -7.76 -8.54
CA ILE A 60 -28.82 -9.13 -8.55
C ILE A 60 -30.32 -9.13 -8.88
N PHE A 61 -31.10 -8.22 -8.28
CA PHE A 61 -32.52 -8.07 -8.60
C PHE A 61 -32.75 -7.76 -10.10
N LEU A 62 -31.93 -6.90 -10.70
CA LEU A 62 -32.02 -6.57 -12.13
C LEU A 62 -31.61 -7.73 -13.05
N LEU A 63 -30.67 -8.58 -12.63
CA LEU A 63 -30.31 -9.80 -13.37
C LEU A 63 -31.48 -10.80 -13.47
N GLY A 64 -32.28 -10.93 -12.41
CA GLY A 64 -33.43 -11.84 -12.37
C GLY A 64 -34.62 -11.41 -13.24
N ARG A 65 -34.56 -10.24 -13.86
CA ARG A 65 -35.65 -9.68 -14.66
C ARG A 65 -35.49 -10.03 -16.14
N ARG A 66 -36.58 -10.42 -16.81
CA ARG A 66 -36.59 -10.68 -18.26
C ARG A 66 -36.14 -9.43 -19.04
N GLY A 67 -35.22 -9.60 -19.99
CA GLY A 67 -34.61 -8.51 -20.75
C GLY A 67 -33.50 -7.78 -19.98
N SER A 68 -32.78 -8.49 -19.11
CA SER A 68 -31.70 -7.93 -18.30
C SER A 68 -30.64 -7.27 -19.18
N ASP A 69 -30.27 -6.05 -18.80
CA ASP A 69 -29.23 -5.31 -19.48
C ASP A 69 -27.90 -6.06 -19.33
N THR A 70 -27.28 -6.36 -20.47
CA THR A 70 -25.98 -7.06 -20.56
C THR A 70 -24.86 -6.30 -19.84
N PHE A 71 -25.04 -5.03 -19.51
CA PHE A 71 -24.11 -4.23 -18.73
C PHE A 71 -24.16 -4.52 -17.22
N VAL A 72 -25.29 -4.99 -16.67
CA VAL A 72 -25.39 -5.37 -15.24
C VAL A 72 -24.35 -6.45 -14.86
N PRO A 73 -24.22 -7.58 -15.59
CA PRO A 73 -23.20 -8.57 -15.28
C PRO A 73 -21.77 -8.07 -15.51
N VAL A 74 -21.55 -7.10 -16.42
CA VAL A 74 -20.22 -6.48 -16.60
C VAL A 74 -19.81 -5.67 -15.36
N VAL A 75 -20.71 -4.83 -14.83
CA VAL A 75 -20.42 -4.03 -13.63
C VAL A 75 -20.24 -4.92 -12.41
N LEU A 76 -21.09 -5.94 -12.25
CA LEU A 76 -20.94 -6.92 -11.17
C LEU A 76 -19.65 -7.74 -11.34
N GLY A 77 -19.27 -8.12 -12.56
CA GLY A 77 -18.02 -8.81 -12.86
C GLY A 77 -16.79 -7.98 -12.48
N GLY A 78 -16.83 -6.66 -12.72
CA GLY A 78 -15.78 -5.72 -12.30
C GLY A 78 -15.58 -5.65 -10.78
N LEU A 79 -16.61 -5.96 -10.00
CA LEU A 79 -16.52 -6.10 -8.53
C LEU A 79 -16.08 -7.51 -8.12
N ILE A 80 -16.68 -8.55 -8.71
CA ILE A 80 -16.45 -9.95 -8.35
C ILE A 80 -15.02 -10.39 -8.70
N GLY A 81 -14.43 -9.89 -9.79
CA GLY A 81 -13.08 -10.24 -10.21
C GLY A 81 -12.01 -9.96 -9.14
N PRO A 82 -11.84 -8.70 -8.70
CA PRO A 82 -10.94 -8.35 -7.61
C PRO A 82 -11.25 -9.09 -6.31
N LEU A 83 -12.53 -9.27 -5.95
CA LEU A 83 -12.94 -10.04 -4.77
C LEU A 83 -12.44 -11.49 -4.80
N LEU A 84 -12.61 -12.16 -5.95
CA LEU A 84 -12.15 -13.54 -6.11
C LEU A 84 -10.62 -13.63 -6.09
N LEU A 85 -9.93 -12.62 -6.62
CA LEU A 85 -8.48 -12.52 -6.53
C LEU A 85 -8.05 -12.39 -5.06
N ASP A 86 -8.60 -11.44 -4.31
CA ASP A 86 -8.28 -11.22 -2.90
C ASP A 86 -8.58 -12.46 -2.07
N PHE A 87 -9.74 -13.09 -2.30
CA PHE A 87 -10.13 -14.34 -1.65
C PHE A 87 -9.12 -15.46 -1.92
N THR A 88 -8.71 -15.62 -3.18
CA THR A 88 -7.71 -16.62 -3.57
C THR A 88 -6.35 -16.34 -2.93
N LEU A 89 -5.93 -15.07 -2.88
CA LEU A 89 -4.67 -14.68 -2.26
C LEU A 89 -4.70 -14.89 -0.74
N LEU A 90 -5.82 -14.57 -0.09
CA LEU A 90 -6.01 -14.76 1.34
C LEU A 90 -5.98 -16.24 1.73
N LEU A 91 -6.67 -17.11 0.98
CA LEU A 91 -6.64 -18.56 1.18
C LEU A 91 -5.23 -19.13 1.08
N LYS A 92 -4.42 -18.60 0.17
CA LYS A 92 -3.03 -19.00 -0.02
C LYS A 92 -2.05 -18.36 0.98
N GLY A 93 -2.51 -17.47 1.86
CA GLY A 93 -1.65 -16.71 2.77
C GLY A 93 -0.76 -15.67 2.05
N ASN A 94 -1.17 -15.25 0.85
CA ASN A 94 -0.45 -14.35 -0.03
C ASN A 94 -1.05 -12.93 -0.05
N LEU A 95 -1.91 -12.59 0.91
CA LEU A 95 -2.49 -11.26 1.05
C LEU A 95 -2.23 -10.74 2.47
N ALA A 96 -1.55 -9.60 2.57
CA ALA A 96 -1.42 -8.92 3.86
C ALA A 96 -2.76 -8.25 4.23
N PRO A 97 -3.09 -8.14 5.52
CA PRO A 97 -4.38 -7.62 5.99
C PRO A 97 -4.42 -6.09 5.95
N TRP A 98 -4.32 -5.50 4.76
CA TRP A 98 -4.24 -4.05 4.58
C TRP A 98 -5.49 -3.49 3.91
N ASP A 99 -6.02 -2.41 4.47
CA ASP A 99 -7.09 -1.56 3.91
C ASP A 99 -6.91 -1.22 2.45
N ARG A 100 -5.70 -0.80 2.05
CA ARG A 100 -5.43 -0.35 0.68
C ARG A 100 -5.71 -1.39 -0.40
N TYR A 101 -5.66 -2.68 -0.11
CA TYR A 101 -6.02 -3.70 -1.10
C TYR A 101 -7.50 -3.67 -1.47
N PHE A 102 -8.32 -3.16 -0.56
CA PHE A 102 -9.77 -3.11 -0.68
C PHE A 102 -10.31 -1.73 -1.05
N ILE A 103 -9.43 -0.76 -1.35
CA ILE A 103 -9.87 0.60 -1.71
C ILE A 103 -10.76 0.65 -2.96
N TYR A 104 -10.68 -0.38 -3.82
CA TYR A 104 -11.49 -0.48 -5.04
C TYR A 104 -13.00 -0.55 -4.76
N TYR A 105 -13.43 -0.98 -3.56
CA TYR A 105 -14.85 -0.99 -3.19
C TYR A 105 -15.51 0.38 -3.35
N ILE A 106 -14.77 1.46 -3.13
CA ILE A 106 -15.25 2.83 -3.28
C ILE A 106 -15.57 3.13 -4.75
N PRO A 107 -14.61 3.20 -5.70
CA PRO A 107 -14.91 3.52 -7.09
C PRO A 107 -15.88 2.52 -7.73
N THR A 108 -15.77 1.22 -7.45
CA THR A 108 -16.72 0.23 -8.00
C THR A 108 -18.13 0.42 -7.43
N GLY A 109 -18.23 0.78 -6.15
CA GLY A 109 -19.52 1.05 -5.50
C GLY A 109 -20.20 2.30 -6.05
N PHE A 110 -19.43 3.37 -6.29
CA PHE A 110 -19.95 4.56 -6.98
C PHE A 110 -20.52 4.21 -8.36
N VAL A 111 -19.75 3.50 -9.19
CA VAL A 111 -20.18 3.10 -10.54
C VAL A 111 -21.45 2.24 -10.47
N LEU A 112 -21.47 1.23 -9.57
CA LEU A 112 -22.61 0.32 -9.44
C LEU A 112 -23.87 1.05 -8.97
N VAL A 113 -23.79 1.87 -7.93
CA VAL A 113 -24.92 2.62 -7.39
C VAL A 113 -25.46 3.61 -8.42
N CYS A 114 -24.60 4.40 -9.08
CA CYS A 114 -25.01 5.36 -10.10
C CYS A 114 -25.66 4.68 -11.31
N TYR A 115 -25.07 3.57 -11.79
CA TYR A 115 -25.61 2.81 -12.92
C TYR A 115 -27.00 2.25 -12.60
N ILE A 116 -27.16 1.64 -11.43
CA ILE A 116 -28.44 1.08 -10.99
C ILE A 116 -29.48 2.18 -10.79
N ALA A 117 -29.10 3.30 -10.17
CA ALA A 117 -29.97 4.45 -10.02
C ALA A 117 -30.50 4.96 -11.37
N ALA A 118 -29.63 5.09 -12.37
CA ALA A 118 -30.02 5.48 -13.73
C ALA A 118 -30.99 4.47 -14.35
N LYS A 119 -30.76 3.16 -14.19
CA LYS A 119 -31.69 2.13 -14.67
C LYS A 119 -33.04 2.16 -13.96
N MET A 120 -33.03 2.36 -12.65
CA MET A 120 -34.26 2.48 -11.87
C MET A 120 -35.07 3.71 -12.25
N ALA A 121 -34.43 4.79 -12.72
CA ALA A 121 -35.12 5.96 -13.26
C ALA A 121 -35.99 5.62 -14.48
N HIS A 122 -35.54 4.69 -15.32
CA HIS A 122 -36.31 4.21 -16.46
C HIS A 122 -37.43 3.26 -16.06
N ILE A 123 -37.20 2.38 -15.08
CA ILE A 123 -38.18 1.37 -14.65
C ILE A 123 -39.28 2.00 -13.77
N PHE A 124 -38.89 2.89 -12.86
CA PHE A 124 -39.78 3.56 -11.90
C PHE A 124 -39.69 5.07 -12.06
N PRO A 125 -40.15 5.63 -13.20
CA PRO A 125 -39.99 7.05 -13.49
C PRO A 125 -40.63 7.92 -12.40
N ARG A 126 -41.73 7.49 -11.79
CA ARG A 126 -42.40 8.23 -10.70
C ARG A 126 -41.52 8.44 -9.45
N LEU A 127 -40.57 7.54 -9.16
CA LEU A 127 -39.65 7.69 -8.03
C LEU A 127 -38.59 8.78 -8.28
N ILE A 128 -38.21 9.00 -9.56
CA ILE A 128 -37.11 9.89 -9.96
C ILE A 128 -37.60 11.14 -10.73
N LYS A 129 -38.91 11.24 -11.02
CA LYS A 129 -39.57 12.41 -11.65
C LYS A 129 -39.44 13.72 -10.87
N ARG A 130 -39.03 13.67 -9.60
CA ARG A 130 -38.48 14.82 -8.89
C ARG A 130 -36.95 14.70 -8.94
N PRO A 131 -36.29 15.15 -10.03
CA PRO A 131 -34.86 14.88 -10.24
C PRO A 131 -34.01 15.38 -9.07
N PHE A 132 -34.36 16.52 -8.50
CA PHE A 132 -33.70 17.05 -7.29
C PHE A 132 -33.81 16.13 -6.07
N LEU A 133 -34.96 15.47 -5.88
CA LEU A 133 -35.18 14.62 -4.71
C LEU A 133 -34.57 13.22 -4.92
N GLY A 134 -34.73 12.63 -6.11
CA GLY A 134 -34.15 11.31 -6.43
C GLY A 134 -32.63 11.35 -6.47
N TRP A 135 -32.04 12.27 -7.25
CA TRP A 135 -30.59 12.44 -7.30
C TRP A 135 -30.02 13.01 -6.00
N GLY A 136 -30.79 13.83 -5.28
CA GLY A 136 -30.41 14.26 -3.93
C GLY A 136 -30.26 13.10 -2.96
N LEU A 137 -31.22 12.17 -2.94
CA LEU A 137 -31.15 10.95 -2.11
C LEU A 137 -29.99 10.04 -2.51
N ILE A 138 -29.73 9.86 -3.81
CA ILE A 138 -28.57 9.10 -4.30
C ILE A 138 -27.27 9.77 -3.86
N THR A 139 -27.18 11.10 -3.96
CA THR A 139 -26.01 11.86 -3.50
C THR A 139 -25.80 11.69 -2.00
N LEU A 140 -26.86 11.81 -1.19
CA LEU A 140 -26.79 11.55 0.25
C LEU A 140 -26.37 10.11 0.57
N LEU A 141 -26.86 9.13 -0.20
CA LEU A 141 -26.43 7.74 -0.08
C LEU A 141 -24.94 7.58 -0.39
N LEU A 142 -24.44 8.16 -1.49
CA LEU A 142 -23.02 8.11 -1.84
C LEU A 142 -22.15 8.80 -0.79
N LEU A 143 -22.58 9.97 -0.29
CA LEU A 143 -21.90 10.70 0.79
C LEU A 143 -21.89 9.92 2.11
N SER A 144 -22.95 9.17 2.40
CA SER A 144 -22.96 8.28 3.56
C SER A 144 -21.92 7.16 3.46
N GLY A 145 -21.43 6.85 2.26
CA GLY A 145 -20.29 5.97 2.05
C GLY A 145 -19.01 6.49 2.72
N SER A 146 -18.81 7.82 2.75
CA SER A 146 -17.67 8.43 3.48
C SER A 146 -17.73 8.17 4.98
N PHE A 147 -18.93 8.08 5.56
CA PHE A 147 -19.09 7.66 6.96
C PHE A 147 -18.68 6.19 7.15
N GLY A 148 -19.02 5.32 6.19
CA GLY A 148 -18.55 3.94 6.19
C GLY A 148 -17.03 3.84 6.14
N THR A 149 -16.38 4.58 5.22
CA THR A 149 -14.92 4.68 5.16
C THR A 149 -14.32 5.16 6.48
N TYR A 150 -14.86 6.23 7.06
CA TYR A 150 -14.40 6.76 8.35
C TYR A 150 -14.50 5.70 9.46
N TYR A 151 -15.65 5.03 9.56
CA TYR A 151 -15.87 3.97 10.55
C TYR A 151 -14.91 2.79 10.37
N ALA A 152 -14.72 2.34 9.12
CA ALA A 152 -13.77 1.28 8.80
C ALA A 152 -12.34 1.66 9.21
N LEU A 153 -11.91 2.90 8.94
CA LEU A 153 -10.58 3.40 9.33
C LEU A 153 -10.37 3.47 10.86
N GLN A 154 -11.42 3.70 11.64
CA GLN A 154 -11.33 3.67 13.11
C GLN A 154 -11.31 2.24 13.68
N THR A 155 -11.70 1.25 12.89
CA THR A 155 -11.72 -0.15 13.32
C THR A 155 -10.34 -0.76 13.11
N SER A 156 -9.70 -1.25 14.18
CA SER A 156 -8.30 -1.69 14.16
C SER A 156 -7.98 -2.77 13.12
N GLN A 157 -8.95 -3.63 12.78
CA GLN A 157 -8.79 -4.68 11.78
C GLN A 157 -8.95 -4.17 10.34
N LEU A 158 -9.86 -3.21 10.13
CA LEU A 158 -10.21 -2.72 8.79
C LEU A 158 -9.33 -1.56 8.37
N GLY A 159 -9.01 -0.64 9.28
CA GLY A 159 -8.16 0.51 9.03
C GLY A 159 -6.68 0.24 9.28
N SER A 160 -6.22 -1.00 9.22
CA SER A 160 -4.79 -1.28 9.35
C SER A 160 -4.13 -1.27 7.97
N PRO A 161 -2.98 -0.61 7.77
CA PRO A 161 -2.28 0.25 8.75
C PRO A 161 -2.72 1.72 8.70
N ASP A 162 -3.50 2.15 7.69
CA ASP A 162 -3.59 3.57 7.32
C ASP A 162 -4.53 4.36 8.26
N GLY A 163 -5.46 3.71 8.94
CA GLY A 163 -6.36 4.31 9.93
C GLY A 163 -5.63 4.95 11.13
N ALA A 164 -4.47 4.40 11.54
CA ALA A 164 -3.63 5.05 12.53
C ALA A 164 -3.06 6.38 12.00
N ILE A 165 -2.64 6.41 10.74
CA ILE A 165 -2.10 7.61 10.07
C ILE A 165 -3.19 8.67 9.94
N VAL A 166 -4.38 8.27 9.46
CA VAL A 166 -5.54 9.17 9.32
C VAL A 166 -5.96 9.75 10.67
N ARG A 167 -6.02 8.92 11.73
CA ARG A 167 -6.35 9.40 13.08
C ARG A 167 -5.33 10.44 13.57
N MET A 168 -4.04 10.18 13.39
CA MET A 168 -3.00 11.15 13.78
C MET A 168 -3.12 12.45 13.00
N ALA A 169 -3.38 12.39 11.70
CA ALA A 169 -3.59 13.58 10.88
C ALA A 169 -4.81 14.40 11.33
N LEU A 170 -5.94 13.74 11.63
CA LEU A 170 -7.16 14.40 12.12
C LEU A 170 -6.97 15.02 13.51
N GLU A 171 -6.16 14.40 14.37
CA GLU A 171 -5.78 14.92 15.68
C GLU A 171 -4.68 15.99 15.62
N ASN A 172 -4.24 16.37 14.41
CA ASN A 172 -3.10 17.26 14.16
C ASN A 172 -1.84 16.83 14.93
N LYS A 173 -1.66 15.52 15.10
CA LYS A 173 -0.48 14.91 15.71
C LYS A 173 0.49 14.54 14.62
N SER A 174 1.74 14.98 14.77
CA SER A 174 2.81 14.50 13.90
C SER A 174 2.99 13.01 14.11
N MET A 175 3.17 12.28 13.01
CA MET A 175 3.56 10.88 13.07
C MET A 175 4.99 10.82 13.59
N THR A 176 5.15 10.73 14.92
CA THR A 176 6.46 10.57 15.60
C THR A 176 7.00 9.15 15.39
N SER A 177 7.10 8.73 14.14
CA SER A 177 7.87 7.55 13.73
C SER A 177 9.29 7.94 13.29
N ILE A 178 9.66 9.22 13.43
CA ILE A 178 11.03 9.65 13.16
C ILE A 178 11.87 9.32 14.38
N THR A 179 12.61 8.24 14.26
CA THR A 179 13.61 7.85 15.25
C THR A 179 14.72 8.92 15.34
N PRO A 180 15.43 9.04 16.48
CA PRO A 180 16.55 9.97 16.59
C PRO A 180 17.64 9.77 15.52
N GLY A 181 17.90 8.54 15.09
CA GLY A 181 18.81 8.25 13.99
C GLY A 181 18.29 8.75 12.64
N SER A 182 16.99 8.60 12.35
CA SER A 182 16.36 9.16 11.15
C SER A 182 16.41 10.70 11.15
N LEU A 183 16.15 11.35 12.29
CA LEU A 183 16.29 12.82 12.41
C LEU A 183 17.74 13.27 12.17
N ALA A 184 18.71 12.55 12.72
CA ALA A 184 20.13 12.85 12.51
C ALA A 184 20.54 12.69 11.05
N LEU A 185 20.02 11.65 10.38
CA LEU A 185 20.21 11.42 8.95
C LEU A 185 19.56 12.53 8.12
N ILE A 186 18.29 12.88 8.36
CA ILE A 186 17.60 13.99 7.66
C ILE A 186 18.41 15.29 7.78
N ARG A 187 18.86 15.64 9.00
CA ARG A 187 19.71 16.81 9.21
C ARG A 187 21.02 16.71 8.43
N PHE A 188 21.68 15.56 8.45
CA PHE A 188 22.92 15.35 7.70
C PHE A 188 22.71 15.57 6.20
N MET A 189 21.67 14.98 5.63
CA MET A 189 21.33 15.10 4.21
C MET A 189 20.99 16.54 3.82
N ASN A 190 20.26 17.26 4.67
CA ASN A 190 19.96 18.68 4.45
C ASN A 190 21.21 19.58 4.42
N HIS A 191 22.31 19.18 5.10
CA HIS A 191 23.59 19.88 5.02
C HIS A 191 24.47 19.43 3.83
N HIS A 192 24.13 18.33 3.16
CA HIS A 192 24.87 17.77 2.04
C HIS A 192 23.97 17.60 0.79
N PRO A 193 23.29 18.66 0.32
CA PRO A 193 22.27 18.56 -0.73
C PRO A 193 22.81 18.13 -2.10
N HIS A 194 24.13 18.11 -2.28
CA HIS A 194 24.82 17.69 -3.50
C HIS A 194 25.09 16.18 -3.55
N MET A 195 24.94 15.46 -2.43
CA MET A 195 25.21 14.03 -2.37
C MET A 195 24.05 13.25 -2.98
N ILE A 196 24.34 12.42 -3.99
CA ILE A 196 23.34 11.52 -4.58
C ILE A 196 23.41 10.17 -3.85
N VAL A 197 22.35 9.80 -3.15
CA VAL A 197 22.33 8.65 -2.24
C VAL A 197 21.36 7.59 -2.75
N LEU A 198 21.88 6.40 -3.03
CA LEU A 198 21.03 5.25 -3.32
C LEU A 198 20.58 4.59 -2.02
N THR A 199 19.28 4.41 -1.87
CA THR A 199 18.68 3.72 -0.72
C THR A 199 17.54 2.81 -1.14
N ASP A 200 17.34 1.75 -0.37
CA ASP A 200 16.10 0.99 -0.44
C ASP A 200 15.04 1.66 0.44
N ASP A 201 13.90 2.02 -0.15
CA ASP A 201 12.82 2.72 0.52
C ASP A 201 11.82 1.79 1.21
N PHE A 202 11.92 0.47 1.07
CA PHE A 202 10.97 -0.49 1.66
C PHE A 202 10.88 -0.43 3.20
N THR A 203 11.99 -0.14 3.89
CA THR A 203 12.02 -0.10 5.36
C THR A 203 12.40 1.26 5.92
N THR A 204 13.35 1.93 5.27
CA THR A 204 14.12 3.02 5.88
C THR A 204 14.06 4.29 5.03
N GLY A 205 14.04 4.16 3.71
CA GLY A 205 14.07 5.32 2.82
C GLY A 205 12.82 6.19 2.93
N VAL A 206 11.59 5.62 3.07
CA VAL A 206 10.36 6.43 3.02
C VAL A 206 10.35 7.63 3.98
N PRO A 207 10.49 7.48 5.32
CA PRO A 207 10.38 8.61 6.23
C PRO A 207 11.50 9.64 6.07
N VAL A 208 12.68 9.24 5.59
CA VAL A 208 13.82 10.15 5.38
C VAL A 208 13.66 10.92 4.06
N VAL A 209 13.38 10.21 2.97
CA VAL A 209 13.28 10.76 1.61
C VAL A 209 12.18 11.83 1.53
N ILE A 210 11.04 11.62 2.19
CA ILE A 210 9.94 12.58 2.16
C ILE A 210 10.15 13.80 3.07
N GLN A 211 11.15 13.79 3.96
CA GLN A 211 11.38 14.85 4.96
C GLN A 211 12.66 15.65 4.76
N VAL A 212 13.54 15.23 3.84
CA VAL A 212 14.67 16.08 3.43
C VAL A 212 14.18 17.24 2.57
N ASN A 213 14.92 18.35 2.61
CA ASN A 213 14.61 19.55 1.83
C ASN A 213 14.79 19.34 0.31
N ASN A 214 15.67 18.42 -0.08
CA ASN A 214 15.93 18.05 -1.48
C ASN A 214 15.72 16.54 -1.70
N PRO A 215 14.49 16.05 -1.92
CA PRO A 215 14.22 14.62 -2.12
C PRO A 215 14.91 14.04 -3.37
N ARG A 216 15.21 14.87 -4.38
CA ARG A 216 15.89 14.45 -5.62
C ARG A 216 17.34 13.98 -5.42
N GLN A 217 17.88 14.19 -4.21
CA GLN A 217 19.19 13.67 -3.84
C GLN A 217 19.17 12.15 -3.57
N PHE A 218 17.99 11.52 -3.56
CA PHE A 218 17.86 10.08 -3.37
C PHE A 218 17.52 9.34 -4.66
N ILE A 219 18.16 8.18 -4.82
CA ILE A 219 17.79 7.14 -5.79
C ILE A 219 17.11 6.02 -5.01
N ILE A 220 15.84 5.74 -5.30
CA ILE A 220 14.97 4.82 -4.54
C ILE A 220 14.46 3.67 -5.40
N THR A 221 13.88 2.63 -4.80
CA THR A 221 13.54 1.39 -5.52
C THR A 221 12.52 1.58 -6.65
N SER A 222 11.72 2.65 -6.58
CA SER A 222 10.74 3.01 -7.60
C SER A 222 11.33 3.76 -8.81
N ASP A 223 12.60 4.21 -8.73
CA ASP A 223 13.25 4.87 -9.85
C ASP A 223 13.55 3.90 -10.99
N TYR A 224 13.35 4.36 -12.22
CA TYR A 224 13.46 3.51 -13.43
C TYR A 224 14.83 2.83 -13.55
N ASP A 225 15.89 3.53 -13.19
CA ASP A 225 17.27 3.09 -13.33
C ASP A 225 17.90 2.60 -12.03
N TYR A 226 17.13 2.51 -10.92
CA TYR A 226 17.58 2.06 -9.60
C TYR A 226 18.45 0.81 -9.67
N LYS A 227 17.94 -0.27 -10.30
CA LYS A 227 18.67 -1.54 -10.40
C LYS A 227 19.96 -1.42 -11.21
N SER A 228 19.97 -0.57 -12.24
CA SER A 228 21.16 -0.36 -13.04
C SER A 228 22.24 0.41 -12.28
N ILE A 229 21.85 1.38 -11.45
CA ILE A 229 22.76 2.13 -10.57
C ILE A 229 23.25 1.25 -9.44
N LEU A 230 22.36 0.47 -8.82
CA LEU A 230 22.73 -0.47 -7.77
C LEU A 230 23.85 -1.41 -8.22
N LEU A 231 23.81 -1.88 -9.47
CA LEU A 231 24.83 -2.77 -10.03
C LEU A 231 26.09 -2.05 -10.52
N ASN A 232 25.98 -0.80 -10.96
CA ASN A 232 27.08 -0.01 -11.51
C ASN A 232 27.00 1.44 -10.97
N PRO A 233 27.37 1.67 -9.71
CA PRO A 233 27.10 2.93 -9.02
C PRO A 233 28.12 4.02 -9.34
N ARG A 234 29.29 3.66 -9.90
CA ARG A 234 30.39 4.59 -10.17
C ARG A 234 29.93 5.75 -11.06
N GLY A 235 30.12 6.97 -10.55
CA GLY A 235 29.74 8.21 -11.26
C GLY A 235 28.23 8.46 -11.36
N ARG A 236 27.39 7.57 -10.82
CA ARG A 236 25.92 7.66 -10.85
C ARG A 236 25.30 7.87 -9.47
N ALA A 237 25.97 7.40 -8.43
CA ALA A 237 25.64 7.69 -7.04
C ALA A 237 26.92 8.09 -6.28
N SER A 238 26.76 8.94 -5.27
CA SER A 238 27.83 9.36 -4.36
C SER A 238 27.94 8.45 -3.14
N ALA A 239 26.81 7.89 -2.68
CA ALA A 239 26.79 7.01 -1.52
C ALA A 239 25.64 5.99 -1.55
N PHE A 240 25.76 4.95 -0.72
CA PHE A 240 24.69 4.03 -0.34
C PHE A 240 24.23 4.30 1.09
N LEU A 241 22.91 4.41 1.30
CA LEU A 241 22.32 4.34 2.63
C LEU A 241 21.86 2.91 2.90
N VAL A 242 22.52 2.27 3.86
CA VAL A 242 22.40 0.83 4.11
C VAL A 242 21.78 0.61 5.48
N PRO A 243 20.61 -0.02 5.58
CA PRO A 243 20.03 -0.39 6.86
C PRO A 243 20.68 -1.65 7.42
N GLN A 244 20.66 -1.74 8.75
CA GLN A 244 21.13 -2.92 9.47
C GLN A 244 20.39 -4.19 8.97
N PRO A 245 21.10 -5.28 8.64
CA PRO A 245 20.50 -6.51 8.13
C PRO A 245 19.94 -7.35 9.28
N THR A 246 19.05 -6.78 10.07
CA THR A 246 18.37 -7.44 11.19
C THR A 246 16.88 -7.62 10.89
N GLY A 247 16.37 -8.81 11.19
CA GLY A 247 14.97 -9.16 10.95
C GLY A 247 14.63 -9.32 9.46
N ALA A 248 13.43 -9.84 9.19
CA ALA A 248 12.99 -10.13 7.82
C ALA A 248 13.00 -8.88 6.91
N ALA A 249 12.69 -7.70 7.47
CA ALA A 249 12.67 -6.44 6.74
C ALA A 249 14.08 -5.98 6.31
N GLY A 250 15.10 -6.14 7.16
CA GLY A 250 16.48 -5.78 6.84
C GLY A 250 17.13 -6.69 5.79
N HIS A 251 16.68 -7.94 5.68
CA HIS A 251 17.15 -8.91 4.68
C HIS A 251 16.45 -8.78 3.32
N LEU A 252 15.26 -8.18 3.27
CA LEU A 252 14.55 -7.91 2.01
C LEU A 252 15.12 -6.71 1.24
N VAL A 253 15.98 -5.92 1.89
CA VAL A 253 16.61 -4.74 1.30
C VAL A 253 17.55 -5.14 0.16
N ASP A 254 17.32 -4.60 -1.04
CA ASP A 254 18.06 -4.95 -2.25
C ASP A 254 19.57 -4.71 -2.09
N ILE A 255 19.98 -3.63 -1.41
CA ILE A 255 21.40 -3.36 -1.14
C ILE A 255 22.04 -4.50 -0.33
N ASN A 256 21.35 -5.00 0.72
CA ASN A 256 21.84 -6.10 1.55
C ASN A 256 21.80 -7.45 0.81
N ARG A 257 20.97 -7.59 -0.23
CA ARG A 257 20.90 -8.81 -1.06
C ARG A 257 21.99 -8.85 -2.13
N TYR A 258 22.22 -7.73 -2.81
CA TYR A 258 23.24 -7.60 -3.84
C TYR A 258 24.65 -7.48 -3.24
N TYR A 259 24.78 -6.83 -2.09
CA TYR A 259 26.04 -6.67 -1.37
C TYR A 259 25.91 -7.16 0.10
N PRO A 260 25.88 -8.49 0.35
CA PRO A 260 25.64 -9.05 1.68
C PRO A 260 26.64 -8.63 2.76
N THR A 261 27.84 -8.23 2.34
CA THR A 261 28.91 -7.79 3.23
C THR A 261 29.03 -6.28 3.37
N MET A 262 28.17 -5.51 2.68
CA MET A 262 28.17 -4.04 2.68
C MET A 262 27.97 -3.49 4.08
N TRP A 263 26.98 -4.01 4.82
CA TRP A 263 26.75 -3.58 6.21
C TRP A 263 28.01 -3.72 7.08
N TYR A 264 28.79 -4.77 6.89
CA TYR A 264 30.00 -5.07 7.65
C TYR A 264 31.25 -4.35 7.12
N GLY A 265 31.12 -3.50 6.10
CA GLY A 265 32.23 -2.73 5.52
C GLY A 265 33.26 -3.58 4.78
N LYS A 266 32.88 -4.76 4.25
CA LYS A 266 33.80 -5.65 3.51
C LYS A 266 33.67 -5.55 2.00
N VAL A 267 33.01 -4.51 1.50
CA VAL A 267 33.02 -4.16 0.08
C VAL A 267 34.21 -3.20 -0.09
N SER A 268 35.11 -3.51 -1.03
CA SER A 268 36.42 -2.85 -1.12
C SER A 268 36.40 -1.46 -1.76
N TRP A 269 35.34 -1.13 -2.49
CA TRP A 269 35.18 0.12 -3.25
C TRP A 269 34.25 1.13 -2.56
N VAL A 270 34.09 0.98 -1.24
CA VAL A 270 33.26 1.86 -0.41
C VAL A 270 33.92 2.11 0.93
N HIS A 271 33.62 3.26 1.53
CA HIS A 271 34.09 3.63 2.86
C HIS A 271 32.94 4.16 3.72
N LEU A 272 32.98 3.92 5.03
CA LEU A 272 31.94 4.40 5.94
C LEU A 272 32.07 5.92 6.12
N ILE A 273 31.06 6.68 5.72
CA ILE A 273 30.96 8.12 5.97
C ILE A 273 30.42 8.35 7.38
N ARG A 274 29.30 7.71 7.70
CA ARG A 274 28.61 7.90 8.99
C ARG A 274 27.68 6.75 9.35
N GLN A 275 27.55 6.51 10.65
CA GLN A 275 26.51 5.64 11.21
C GLN A 275 25.48 6.47 11.97
N PHE A 276 24.20 6.12 11.81
CA PHE A 276 23.05 6.75 12.46
C PHE A 276 22.34 5.69 13.31
N ASN A 277 22.39 5.85 14.63
CA ASN A 277 21.83 4.88 15.58
C ASN A 277 20.43 5.32 16.04
N ASN A 278 19.52 4.36 16.14
CA ASN A 278 18.22 4.54 16.78
C ASN A 278 18.23 4.01 18.22
N VAL A 279 17.24 4.45 19.00
CA VAL A 279 17.10 4.08 20.42
C VAL A 279 16.70 2.62 20.60
N ASP A 280 16.02 2.04 19.60
CA ASP A 280 15.60 0.64 19.55
C ASP A 280 16.71 -0.34 19.13
N GLY A 281 17.95 0.15 18.98
CA GLY A 281 19.10 -0.64 18.56
C GLY A 281 19.20 -0.86 17.05
N THR A 282 18.24 -0.40 16.25
CA THR A 282 18.38 -0.37 14.79
C THR A 282 19.33 0.74 14.37
N SER A 283 20.00 0.58 13.23
CA SER A 283 20.98 1.56 12.76
C SER A 283 21.04 1.63 11.24
N TYR A 284 21.50 2.77 10.73
CA TYR A 284 21.76 3.01 9.31
C TYR A 284 23.22 3.38 9.13
N ARG A 285 23.82 2.94 8.03
CA ARG A 285 25.19 3.29 7.65
C ARG A 285 25.19 3.93 6.27
N LEU A 286 25.81 5.09 6.18
CA LEU A 286 26.05 5.79 4.92
C LEU A 286 27.47 5.44 4.46
N TYR A 287 27.57 4.81 3.30
CA TYR A 287 28.83 4.40 2.68
C TYR A 287 29.09 5.22 1.43
N GLY A 288 30.22 5.93 1.38
CA GLY A 288 30.68 6.63 0.18
C GLY A 288 31.14 5.63 -0.87
N ILE A 289 30.93 5.96 -2.14
CA ILE A 289 31.34 5.14 -3.29
C ILE A 289 32.68 5.65 -3.82
N ASP A 290 33.67 4.77 -3.90
CA ASP A 290 35.00 5.09 -4.40
C ASP A 290 35.07 4.97 -5.94
N SER A 291 36.14 5.54 -6.53
CA SER A 291 36.39 5.48 -7.97
C SER A 291 36.66 4.07 -8.50
N THR A 292 36.94 3.11 -7.61
CA THR A 292 37.19 1.69 -7.90
C THR A 292 35.90 0.86 -7.98
N ALA A 293 34.73 1.48 -7.76
CA ALA A 293 33.44 0.82 -7.90
C ALA A 293 33.22 0.30 -9.34
N PRO A 294 32.44 -0.78 -9.52
CA PRO A 294 32.12 -1.32 -10.84
C PRO A 294 31.46 -0.26 -11.75
#